data_AF-A0A955VWU6-F1
#
_entry.id   AF-A0A955VWU6-F1
#
_cell.length_a   1.000
_cell.length_b   1.000
_cell.length_c   1.000
_cell.angle_alpha   90.00
_cell.angle_beta   90.00
_cell.angle_gamma   90.00
#
_symmetry.space_group_name_H-M   'P 1'
#
loop_
_entity.id
_entity.type
_entity.pdbx_description
1 polymer ?
#
loop_
_entity_poly.entity_id
_entity_poly.type
_entity_poly.pdbx_seq_one_letter_code
_entity_poly.pdbx_strand_id
1 'polypeptide(L)'
;MITLLLIAALAAPPTSADTAPASLAAPASVAVEPSEAERFAAAEEALKAFEALHVTIPPGADMAAWSQAFSQGIQQQAQALGELQSRYLALAGASPQYAVPAFVRAGEVLEKFASELATLPPPSGGPEVAKALAGSLEQAANSLRQAAITYYQQALDHADRAGVTGEWPDFARERLARLRKP
;
A
#
# COMPACT_ATOMS: atom_id res chain seq x y z
N MET A 1 10.63 -17.39 5.42
CA MET A 1 9.55 -17.04 6.39
C MET A 1 9.46 -15.55 6.69
N ILE A 2 10.57 -14.82 6.88
CA ILE A 2 10.55 -13.38 7.26
C ILE A 2 9.89 -12.47 6.18
N THR A 3 10.08 -12.77 4.89
CA THR A 3 9.58 -11.92 3.78
C THR A 3 8.05 -11.94 3.63
N LEU A 4 7.40 -13.09 3.84
CA LEU A 4 5.92 -13.19 3.80
C LEU A 4 5.27 -12.56 5.05
N LEU A 5 5.94 -12.62 6.20
CA LEU A 5 5.52 -11.92 7.41
C LEU A 5 5.54 -10.40 7.22
N LEU A 6 6.51 -9.86 6.47
CA LEU A 6 6.59 -8.44 6.15
C LEU A 6 5.40 -7.98 5.30
N ILE A 7 5.02 -8.74 4.27
CA ILE A 7 3.85 -8.46 3.42
C ILE A 7 2.56 -8.53 4.25
N ALA A 8 2.44 -9.50 5.16
CA ALA A 8 1.29 -9.61 6.06
C ALA A 8 1.19 -8.41 7.01
N ALA A 9 2.31 -7.89 7.51
CA ALA A 9 2.34 -6.68 8.35
C ALA A 9 1.90 -5.43 7.58
N LEU A 10 2.25 -5.31 6.30
CA LEU A 10 1.84 -4.22 5.41
C LEU A 10 0.37 -4.28 5.00
N ALA A 11 -0.26 -5.45 5.16
CA ALA A 11 -1.69 -5.68 4.93
C ALA A 11 -2.55 -5.44 6.19
N ALA A 12 -1.94 -5.17 7.35
CA ALA A 12 -2.70 -4.87 8.55
C ALA A 12 -3.38 -3.50 8.40
N PRO A 13 -4.68 -3.36 8.78
CA PRO A 13 -5.33 -2.07 8.76
C PRO A 13 -4.62 -1.10 9.73
N PRO A 14 -4.61 0.21 9.44
CA PRO A 14 -4.04 1.19 10.36
C PRO A 14 -4.82 1.14 11.68
N THR A 15 -4.15 0.75 12.75
CA THR A 15 -4.68 0.96 14.11
C THR A 15 -4.70 2.46 14.37
N SER A 16 -5.86 3.00 14.75
CA SER A 16 -6.02 4.40 15.14
C SER A 16 -4.94 4.80 16.13
N ALA A 17 -4.00 5.64 15.70
CA ALA A 17 -2.99 6.20 16.57
C ALA A 17 -3.65 7.31 17.41
N ASP A 18 -3.89 7.00 18.68
CA ASP A 18 -4.35 7.94 19.68
C ASP A 18 -3.29 9.05 19.86
N THR A 19 -3.72 10.31 19.74
CA THR A 19 -2.83 11.47 19.65
C THR A 19 -2.52 11.96 21.07
N ALA A 20 -1.28 11.78 21.54
CA ALA A 20 -0.81 12.42 22.78
C ALA A 20 -0.21 13.81 22.46
N PRO A 21 -0.53 14.87 23.23
CA PRO A 21 0.04 16.19 22.99
C PRO A 21 1.48 16.28 23.51
N ALA A 22 2.37 16.85 22.70
CA ALA A 22 3.74 17.16 23.06
C ALA A 22 3.84 18.48 23.85
N SER A 23 4.76 18.55 24.81
CA SER A 23 5.30 19.82 25.32
C SER A 23 6.74 19.66 25.79
N LEU A 24 7.67 20.38 25.13
CA LEU A 24 8.65 21.28 25.75
C LEU A 24 9.48 21.98 24.67
N ALA A 25 9.67 23.29 24.86
CA ALA A 25 10.14 24.27 23.90
C ALA A 25 11.65 24.19 23.59
N ALA A 26 11.98 24.29 22.30
CA ALA A 26 13.30 24.56 21.75
C ALA A 26 13.21 25.82 20.84
N PRO A 27 14.32 26.56 20.63
CA PRO A 27 14.28 27.87 19.95
C PRO A 27 13.70 27.76 18.53
N ALA A 28 12.70 28.60 18.25
CA ALA A 28 11.94 28.61 17.00
C ALA A 28 12.84 28.95 15.80
N SER A 29 13.42 27.92 15.18
CA SER A 29 13.56 27.95 13.73
C SER A 29 12.14 27.97 13.17
N VAL A 30 11.77 29.01 12.44
CA VAL A 30 10.49 29.06 11.73
C VAL A 30 10.56 28.02 10.60
N ALA A 31 10.35 26.75 10.95
CA ALA A 31 10.06 25.73 9.99
C ALA A 31 8.67 26.06 9.45
N VAL A 32 8.60 26.52 8.21
CA VAL A 32 7.33 26.63 7.51
C VAL A 32 6.87 25.20 7.29
N GLU A 33 5.90 24.76 8.09
CA GLU A 33 5.26 23.46 7.91
C GLU A 33 4.64 23.43 6.50
N PRO A 34 4.93 22.40 5.69
CA PRO A 34 4.32 22.29 4.37
C PRO A 34 2.80 22.16 4.50
N SER A 35 2.10 22.90 3.65
CA SER A 35 0.65 22.84 3.55
C SER A 35 0.19 21.42 3.22
N GLU A 36 -1.07 21.12 3.51
CA GLU A 36 -1.66 19.81 3.21
C GLU A 36 -1.64 19.51 1.70
N ALA A 37 -1.80 20.54 0.87
CA ALA A 37 -1.70 20.42 -0.58
C ALA A 37 -0.28 20.03 -1.01
N GLU A 38 0.75 20.63 -0.42
CA GLU A 38 2.15 20.28 -0.67
C GLU A 38 2.46 18.86 -0.17
N ARG A 39 1.94 18.48 1.00
CA ARG A 39 2.07 17.12 1.53
C ARG A 39 1.39 16.08 0.63
N PHE A 40 0.20 16.40 0.10
CA PHE A 40 -0.50 15.53 -0.85
C PHE A 40 0.27 15.42 -2.18
N ALA A 41 0.77 16.54 -2.72
CA ALA A 41 1.60 16.53 -3.92
C ALA A 41 2.89 15.70 -3.73
N ALA A 42 3.54 15.80 -2.57
CA ALA A 42 4.71 14.99 -2.23
C ALA A 42 4.37 13.50 -2.07
N ALA A 43 3.16 13.16 -1.59
CA ALA A 43 2.69 11.78 -1.56
C ALA A 43 2.44 11.24 -2.99
N GLU A 44 1.88 12.06 -3.89
CA GLU A 44 1.70 11.69 -5.30
C GLU A 44 3.04 11.54 -6.05
N GLU A 45 4.06 12.33 -5.69
CA GLU A 45 5.41 12.14 -6.23
C GLU A 45 6.05 10.84 -5.73
N ALA A 46 5.93 10.55 -4.43
CA ALA A 46 6.37 9.28 -3.86
C ALA A 46 5.60 8.10 -4.47
N LEU A 47 4.32 8.27 -4.83
CA LEU A 47 3.52 7.26 -5.51
C LEU A 47 4.14 6.94 -6.86
N LYS A 48 4.45 7.95 -7.68
CA LYS A 48 5.13 7.74 -8.98
C LYS A 48 6.46 7.01 -8.82
N ALA A 49 7.23 7.33 -7.78
CA ALA A 49 8.48 6.64 -7.48
C ALA A 49 8.24 5.17 -7.12
N PHE A 50 7.26 4.88 -6.25
CA PHE A 50 6.85 3.51 -5.95
C PHE A 50 6.35 2.76 -7.19
N GLU A 51 5.61 3.45 -8.06
CA GLU A 51 5.06 2.85 -9.26
C GLU A 51 6.12 2.40 -10.27
N ALA A 52 7.33 2.95 -10.19
CA ALA A 52 8.50 2.55 -10.96
C ALA A 52 9.29 1.40 -10.31
N LEU A 53 8.99 1.04 -9.06
CA LEU A 53 9.59 -0.08 -8.37
C LEU A 53 8.87 -1.37 -8.76
N HIS A 54 9.65 -2.36 -9.20
CA HIS A 54 9.15 -3.69 -9.53
C HIS A 54 10.12 -4.78 -9.07
N VAL A 55 9.59 -5.87 -8.56
CA VAL A 55 10.29 -7.12 -8.30
C VAL A 55 10.63 -7.75 -9.65
N THR A 56 11.89 -7.61 -10.03
CA THR A 56 12.39 -8.18 -11.30
C THR A 56 13.02 -9.54 -11.05
N ILE A 57 12.36 -10.59 -11.52
CA ILE A 57 12.87 -11.96 -11.48
C ILE A 57 13.35 -12.37 -12.87
N PRO A 58 14.62 -12.81 -13.04
CA PRO A 58 15.09 -13.30 -14.32
C PRO A 58 14.29 -14.53 -14.78
N PRO A 59 13.89 -14.61 -16.07
CA PRO A 59 13.25 -15.80 -16.61
C PRO A 59 14.13 -17.04 -16.43
N GLY A 60 13.56 -18.12 -15.93
CA GLY A 60 14.28 -19.38 -15.70
C GLY A 60 15.24 -19.37 -14.49
N ALA A 61 15.23 -18.31 -13.66
CA ALA A 61 16.01 -18.26 -12.43
C ALA A 61 15.77 -19.49 -11.56
N ASP A 62 16.85 -20.14 -11.13
CA ASP A 62 16.77 -21.22 -10.13
C ASP A 62 16.23 -20.69 -8.80
N MET A 63 15.87 -21.60 -7.89
CA MET A 63 15.27 -21.21 -6.60
C MET A 63 16.16 -20.24 -5.79
N ALA A 64 17.48 -20.35 -5.89
CA ALA A 64 18.40 -19.49 -5.14
C ALA A 64 18.42 -18.07 -5.72
N ALA A 65 18.61 -17.95 -7.04
CA ALA A 65 18.57 -16.68 -7.76
C ALA A 65 17.19 -16.02 -7.65
N TRP A 66 16.12 -16.81 -7.76
CA TRP A 66 14.75 -16.37 -7.57
C TRP A 66 14.52 -15.80 -6.17
N SER A 67 14.89 -16.54 -5.13
CA SER A 67 14.69 -16.11 -3.74
C SER A 67 15.49 -14.84 -3.43
N GLN A 68 16.69 -14.71 -3.98
CA GLN A 68 17.52 -13.53 -3.81
C GLN A 68 16.85 -12.30 -4.45
N ALA A 69 16.50 -12.39 -5.74
CA ALA A 69 15.86 -11.30 -6.47
C ALA A 69 14.50 -10.91 -5.85
N PHE A 70 13.70 -11.90 -5.46
CA PHE A 70 12.44 -11.70 -4.77
C PHE A 70 12.63 -10.97 -3.44
N SER A 71 13.56 -11.44 -2.60
CA SER A 71 13.78 -10.83 -1.28
C SER A 71 14.22 -9.37 -1.38
N GLN A 72 15.11 -9.05 -2.32
CA GLN A 72 15.60 -7.69 -2.54
C GLN A 72 14.47 -6.77 -3.06
N GLY A 73 13.74 -7.22 -4.09
CA GLY A 73 12.65 -6.44 -4.67
C GLY A 73 11.52 -6.19 -3.66
N ILE A 74 11.12 -7.22 -2.91
CA ILE A 74 10.06 -7.09 -1.90
C ILE A 74 10.48 -6.19 -0.74
N GLN A 75 11.73 -6.23 -0.30
CA GLN A 75 12.20 -5.32 0.75
C GLN A 75 12.10 -3.86 0.31
N GLN A 76 12.52 -3.56 -0.93
CA GLN A 76 12.44 -2.20 -1.47
C GLN A 76 10.98 -1.73 -1.62
N GLN A 77 10.11 -2.57 -2.17
CA GLN A 77 8.68 -2.25 -2.30
C GLN A 77 7.99 -2.13 -0.94
N ALA A 78 8.28 -3.02 0.02
CA ALA A 78 7.74 -2.98 1.36
C ALA A 78 8.07 -1.66 2.08
N GLN A 79 9.32 -1.20 1.97
CA GLN A 79 9.75 0.07 2.54
C GLN A 79 8.99 1.24 1.92
N ALA A 80 8.94 1.31 0.59
CA ALA A 80 8.26 2.38 -0.11
C ALA A 80 6.73 2.37 0.11
N LEU A 81 6.12 1.17 0.22
CA LEU A 81 4.72 0.99 0.58
C LEU A 81 4.43 1.52 1.98
N GLY A 82 5.24 1.16 2.98
CA GLY A 82 5.07 1.63 4.35
C GLY A 82 5.20 3.15 4.45
N GLU A 83 6.13 3.75 3.72
CA GLU A 83 6.28 5.20 3.65
C GLU A 83 5.05 5.87 3.02
N LEU A 84 4.55 5.34 1.89
CA LEU A 84 3.36 5.86 1.22
C LEU A 84 2.11 5.76 2.08
N GLN A 85 1.88 4.61 2.71
CA GLN A 85 0.76 4.43 3.63
C GLN A 85 0.83 5.44 4.78
N SER A 86 2.01 5.62 5.37
CA SER A 86 2.20 6.61 6.44
C SER A 86 1.85 8.03 5.98
N ARG A 87 2.31 8.44 4.78
CA ARG A 87 2.02 9.76 4.19
C ARG A 87 0.52 9.96 3.94
N TYR A 88 -0.15 8.99 3.33
CA TYR A 88 -1.59 9.08 3.06
C TYR A 88 -2.44 9.05 4.33
N LEU A 89 -2.08 8.21 5.32
CA LEU A 89 -2.78 8.18 6.59
C LEU A 89 -2.63 9.48 7.38
N ALA A 90 -1.44 10.07 7.37
CA ALA A 90 -1.21 11.38 7.98
C ALA A 90 -2.08 12.47 7.32
N LEU A 91 -2.20 12.45 5.98
CA LEU A 91 -3.10 13.35 5.24
C LEU A 91 -4.57 13.12 5.60
N ALA A 92 -4.99 11.86 5.70
CA ALA A 92 -6.37 11.52 6.02
C ALA A 92 -6.78 11.92 7.44
N GLY A 93 -5.86 11.83 8.41
CA GLY A 93 -6.09 12.29 9.77
C GLY A 93 -6.03 13.81 9.91
N ALA A 94 -5.23 14.49 9.08
CA ALA A 94 -5.04 15.94 9.17
C ALA A 94 -6.19 16.75 8.55
N SER A 95 -6.77 16.27 7.44
CA SER A 95 -7.65 17.10 6.62
C SER A 95 -8.83 16.33 6.00
N PRO A 96 -10.08 16.71 6.30
CA PRO A 96 -11.27 16.07 5.71
C PRO A 96 -11.30 16.11 4.18
N GLN A 97 -10.77 17.18 3.57
CA GLN A 97 -10.73 17.33 2.12
C GLN A 97 -9.79 16.32 1.44
N TYR A 98 -8.75 15.86 2.15
CA TYR A 98 -7.78 14.90 1.64
C TYR A 98 -8.00 13.48 2.16
N ALA A 99 -8.91 13.27 3.12
CA ALA A 99 -9.17 11.95 3.69
C ALA A 99 -9.64 10.93 2.64
N VAL A 100 -10.67 11.29 1.87
CA VAL A 100 -11.20 10.40 0.81
C VAL A 100 -10.13 10.08 -0.25
N PRO A 101 -9.47 11.05 -0.91
CA PRO A 101 -8.45 10.73 -1.90
C PRO A 101 -7.25 9.96 -1.30
N ALA A 102 -6.82 10.28 -0.08
CA ALA A 102 -5.71 9.57 0.55
C ALA A 102 -6.04 8.10 0.85
N PHE A 103 -7.23 7.79 1.34
CA PHE A 103 -7.67 6.40 1.52
C PHE A 103 -7.78 5.67 0.18
N VAL A 104 -8.31 6.32 -0.86
CA VAL A 104 -8.34 5.73 -2.20
C VAL A 104 -6.95 5.39 -2.69
N ARG A 105 -6.00 6.34 -2.62
CA ARG A 105 -4.62 6.11 -3.04
C ARG A 105 -3.95 4.99 -2.27
N ALA A 106 -4.12 4.93 -0.95
CA ALA A 106 -3.59 3.82 -0.15
C ALA A 106 -4.13 2.46 -0.62
N GLY A 107 -5.42 2.39 -0.98
CA GLY A 107 -6.03 1.20 -1.57
C GLY A 107 -5.42 0.82 -2.94
N GLU A 108 -5.20 1.80 -3.81
CA GLU A 108 -4.62 1.57 -5.14
C GLU A 108 -3.20 1.00 -5.07
N VAL A 109 -2.38 1.53 -4.16
CA VAL A 109 -1.00 1.05 -3.97
C VAL A 109 -1.00 -0.42 -3.56
N LEU A 110 -1.91 -0.81 -2.65
CA LEU A 110 -2.05 -2.19 -2.21
C LEU A 110 -2.56 -3.12 -3.33
N GLU A 111 -3.54 -2.68 -4.13
CA GLU A 111 -4.01 -3.41 -5.31
C GLU A 111 -2.88 -3.66 -6.32
N LYS A 112 -2.07 -2.62 -6.59
CA LYS A 112 -0.95 -2.72 -7.53
C LYS A 112 0.07 -3.74 -7.03
N PHE A 113 0.44 -3.67 -5.75
CA PHE A 113 1.39 -4.62 -5.19
C PHE A 113 0.86 -6.06 -5.18
N ALA A 114 -0.43 -6.25 -4.86
CA ALA A 114 -1.07 -7.56 -4.94
C ALA A 114 -1.05 -8.13 -6.37
N SER A 115 -1.29 -7.27 -7.36
CA SER A 115 -1.28 -7.68 -8.77
C SER A 115 0.12 -8.10 -9.22
N GLU A 116 1.14 -7.36 -8.80
CA GLU A 116 2.53 -7.69 -9.11
C GLU A 116 2.94 -9.05 -8.54
N LEU A 117 2.67 -9.29 -7.24
CA LEU A 117 2.93 -10.58 -6.59
C LEU A 117 2.29 -11.76 -7.30
N ALA A 118 1.05 -11.60 -7.77
CA ALA A 118 0.30 -12.65 -8.47
C ALA A 118 0.87 -12.96 -9.87
N THR A 119 1.69 -12.09 -10.43
CA THR A 119 2.25 -12.23 -11.79
C THR A 119 3.73 -12.64 -11.81
N LEU A 120 4.36 -12.79 -10.64
CA LEU A 120 5.76 -13.19 -10.57
C LEU A 120 5.98 -14.57 -11.21
N PRO A 121 7.01 -14.72 -12.07
CA PRO A 121 7.30 -16.00 -12.68
C PRO A 121 7.72 -17.01 -11.59
N PRO A 122 7.34 -18.30 -11.70
CA PRO A 122 7.80 -19.30 -10.75
C PRO A 122 9.32 -19.54 -10.91
N PRO A 123 10.02 -19.95 -9.84
CA PRO A 123 11.41 -20.39 -9.92
C PRO A 123 11.52 -21.64 -10.80
N SER A 124 12.66 -21.82 -11.47
CA SER A 124 13.00 -23.10 -12.04
C SER A 124 13.34 -24.08 -10.91
N GLY A 125 12.62 -25.20 -10.89
CA GLY A 125 12.61 -26.16 -9.81
C GLY A 125 11.47 -27.17 -10.03
N GLY A 126 11.51 -28.31 -9.35
CA GLY A 126 10.47 -29.33 -9.49
C GLY A 126 9.05 -28.76 -9.26
N PRO A 127 8.01 -29.33 -9.89
CA PRO A 127 6.66 -28.78 -9.94
C PRO A 127 6.03 -28.52 -8.55
N GLU A 128 6.39 -29.32 -7.54
CA GLU A 128 5.87 -29.17 -6.18
C GLU A 128 6.35 -27.90 -5.47
N VAL A 129 7.63 -27.52 -5.65
CA VAL A 129 8.20 -26.31 -5.02
C VAL A 129 7.59 -25.05 -5.66
N ALA A 130 7.46 -25.05 -6.98
CA ALA A 130 6.82 -23.96 -7.72
C ALA A 130 5.35 -23.78 -7.30
N LYS A 131 4.61 -24.89 -7.12
CA LYS A 131 3.21 -24.87 -6.68
C LYS A 131 3.04 -24.34 -5.25
N ALA A 132 3.87 -24.79 -4.31
CA ALA A 132 3.80 -24.32 -2.92
C ALA A 132 4.12 -22.82 -2.80
N LEU A 133 5.10 -22.34 -3.58
CA LEU A 133 5.43 -20.93 -3.64
C LEU A 133 4.31 -20.10 -4.28
N ALA A 134 3.75 -20.56 -5.40
CA ALA A 134 2.63 -19.90 -6.07
C ALA A 134 1.43 -19.72 -5.12
N GLY A 135 1.06 -20.76 -4.37
CA GLY A 135 -0.01 -20.67 -3.37
C GLY A 135 0.30 -19.68 -2.23
N SER A 136 1.57 -19.58 -1.82
CA SER A 136 2.00 -18.60 -0.81
C SER A 136 1.93 -17.15 -1.31
N LEU A 137 2.33 -16.91 -2.56
CA LEU A 137 2.27 -15.60 -3.20
C LEU A 137 0.82 -15.18 -3.45
N GLU A 138 -0.02 -16.11 -3.88
CA GLU A 138 -1.46 -15.88 -4.05
C GLU A 138 -2.13 -15.52 -2.73
N GLN A 139 -1.81 -16.24 -1.64
CA GLN A 139 -2.33 -15.91 -0.31
C GLN A 139 -1.88 -14.50 0.13
N ALA A 140 -0.63 -14.13 -0.10
CA ALA A 140 -0.13 -12.80 0.21
C ALA A 140 -0.83 -11.71 -0.61
N ALA A 141 -1.02 -11.93 -1.92
CA ALA A 141 -1.77 -11.04 -2.79
C ALA A 141 -3.22 -10.87 -2.33
N ASN A 142 -3.88 -11.96 -1.90
CA ASN A 142 -5.23 -11.90 -1.36
C ASN A 142 -5.32 -11.09 -0.07
N SER A 143 -4.35 -11.20 0.83
CA SER A 143 -4.28 -10.36 2.04
C SER A 143 -4.16 -8.87 1.68
N LEU A 144 -3.32 -8.52 0.71
CA LEU A 144 -3.17 -7.13 0.25
C LEU A 144 -4.45 -6.60 -0.43
N ARG A 145 -5.14 -7.42 -1.23
CA ARG A 145 -6.45 -7.06 -1.80
C ARG A 145 -7.48 -6.79 -0.72
N GLN A 146 -7.49 -7.58 0.35
CA GLN A 146 -8.41 -7.37 1.47
C GLN A 146 -8.10 -6.09 2.25
N ALA A 147 -6.82 -5.76 2.41
CA ALA A 147 -6.40 -4.47 2.94
C ALA A 147 -6.86 -3.31 2.03
N ALA A 148 -6.69 -3.43 0.71
CA ALA A 148 -7.18 -2.43 -0.25
C ALA A 148 -8.70 -2.22 -0.16
N ILE A 149 -9.48 -3.31 -0.06
CA ILE A 149 -10.93 -3.23 0.17
C ILE A 149 -11.24 -2.41 1.42
N THR A 150 -10.49 -2.61 2.51
CA THR A 150 -10.70 -1.87 3.77
C THR A 150 -10.46 -0.37 3.57
N TYR A 151 -9.42 0.00 2.83
CA TYR A 151 -9.13 1.40 2.49
C TYR A 151 -10.24 2.04 1.66
N TYR A 152 -10.77 1.36 0.63
CA TYR A 152 -11.89 1.91 -0.13
C TYR A 152 -13.17 2.03 0.70
N GLN A 153 -13.42 1.11 1.63
CA GLN A 153 -14.54 1.24 2.57
C GLN A 153 -14.38 2.47 3.47
N GLN A 154 -13.17 2.69 4.01
CA GLN A 154 -12.87 3.89 4.80
C GLN A 154 -13.07 5.17 3.99
N ALA A 155 -12.65 5.18 2.71
CA ALA A 155 -12.88 6.31 1.82
C ALA A 155 -14.38 6.63 1.67
N LEU A 156 -15.21 5.60 1.48
CA LEU A 156 -16.66 5.76 1.34
C LEU A 156 -17.33 6.19 2.66
N ASP A 157 -16.96 5.56 3.78
CA ASP A 157 -17.49 5.94 5.10
C ASP A 157 -17.17 7.41 5.43
N HIS A 158 -15.97 7.87 5.08
CA HIS A 158 -15.59 9.27 5.23
C HIS A 158 -16.37 10.18 4.29
N ALA A 159 -16.55 9.78 3.03
CA ALA A 159 -17.33 10.54 2.06
C ALA A 159 -18.78 10.72 2.52
N ASP A 160 -19.43 9.66 2.99
CA ASP A 160 -20.81 9.68 3.46
C ASP A 160 -20.99 10.57 4.69
N ARG A 161 -20.08 10.49 5.67
CA ARG A 161 -20.11 11.33 6.88
C ARG A 161 -19.89 12.82 6.57
N ALA A 162 -19.03 13.11 5.59
CA ALA A 162 -18.68 14.48 5.21
C ALA A 162 -19.61 15.04 4.11
N GLY A 163 -20.54 14.25 3.56
CA GLY A 163 -21.38 14.65 2.43
C GLY A 163 -20.57 14.90 1.14
N VAL A 164 -19.40 14.28 1.00
CA VAL A 164 -18.53 14.43 -0.17
C VAL A 164 -19.03 13.54 -1.30
N THR A 165 -19.19 14.14 -2.48
CA THR A 165 -19.57 13.44 -3.72
C THR A 165 -18.54 13.74 -4.81
N GLY A 166 -18.55 12.94 -5.88
CA GLY A 166 -17.69 13.13 -7.05
C GLY A 166 -16.71 11.99 -7.29
N GLU A 167 -15.62 12.30 -7.98
CA GLU A 167 -14.71 11.33 -8.58
C GLU A 167 -14.14 10.32 -7.59
N TRP A 168 -13.64 10.76 -6.43
CA TRP A 168 -12.98 9.88 -5.47
C TRP A 168 -13.93 8.85 -4.82
N PRO A 169 -15.10 9.24 -4.28
CA PRO A 169 -16.09 8.26 -3.83
C PRO A 169 -16.60 7.32 -4.94
N ASP A 170 -16.79 7.85 -6.15
CA ASP A 170 -17.25 7.05 -7.30
C ASP A 170 -16.22 5.98 -7.69
N PHE A 171 -14.95 6.38 -7.76
CA PHE A 171 -13.83 5.49 -8.01
C PHE A 171 -13.70 4.41 -6.94
N ALA A 172 -13.80 4.78 -5.66
CA ALA A 172 -13.75 3.82 -4.55
C ALA A 172 -14.87 2.77 -4.65
N ARG A 173 -16.10 3.20 -4.99
CA ARG A 173 -17.24 2.30 -5.22
C ARG A 173 -16.98 1.32 -6.37
N GLU A 174 -16.45 1.82 -7.48
CA GLU A 174 -16.13 0.99 -8.64
C GLU A 174 -15.05 -0.06 -8.33
N ARG A 175 -13.96 0.36 -7.67
CA ARG A 175 -12.87 -0.53 -7.24
C ARG A 175 -13.37 -1.63 -6.30
N LEU A 176 -14.13 -1.25 -5.28
CA LEU A 176 -14.73 -2.17 -4.33
C LEU A 176 -15.67 -3.18 -5.00
N ALA A 177 -16.49 -2.74 -5.96
CA ALA A 177 -17.36 -3.61 -6.74
C ALA A 177 -16.58 -4.60 -7.62
N ARG A 178 -15.38 -4.23 -8.12
CA ARG A 178 -14.49 -5.16 -8.83
C ARG A 178 -13.87 -6.18 -7.90
N LEU A 179 -13.27 -5.73 -6.78
CA LEU A 179 -12.51 -6.60 -5.87
C LEU A 179 -13.38 -7.60 -5.11
N ARG A 180 -14.67 -7.34 -4.97
CA ARG A 180 -15.62 -8.26 -4.31
C ARG A 180 -16.23 -9.30 -5.24
N LYS A 181 -15.97 -9.24 -6.54
CA LYS A 181 -16.43 -10.29 -7.46
C LYS A 181 -15.55 -11.53 -7.26
N PRO A 182 -16.17 -12.71 -7.07
CA PRO A 182 -15.45 -13.98 -6.89
C PRO A 182 -14.70 -14.39 -8.17
#